data_AF-A0A6A3AC92-F1
#
_entry.id   AF-A0A6A3AC92-F1
#
_cell.length_a   1.000
_cell.length_b   1.000
_cell.length_c   1.000
_cell.angle_alpha   90.00
_cell.angle_beta   90.00
_cell.angle_gamma   90.00
#
_symmetry.space_group_name_H-M   'P 1'
#
loop_
_entity.id
_entity.type
_entity.pdbx_description
1 polymer ?
#
loop_
_entity_poly.entity_id
_entity_poly.type
_entity_poly.pdbx_seq_one_letter_code
_entity_poly.pdbx_strand_id
1 'polypeptide(L)'
;MDNSSLIHNSFQIYQLPSWNKSHDIDFSTLLISLPLPLLLLVVVAKLKGNVTTRNKPPLPPGPTPWPVIGNLPELWQNKPTFRWILGLMKQLGTDIACIRLANTHVVFVTSPEIAREFLKKHDSVFASRPKTMATEYATRGFLSTALVPWGDQWKKMRKVIACNVINPARVKRLLHKRTEEADNFGRFIYNQCINNNGVINVRAATRQYAGNVIRRMLIKDTLEKAKKMEGLEMKKKNTLNRCLRFSSTLTLSSYRTMCLG
;
A
#
# COMPACT_ATOMS: atom_id res chain seq x y z
N MET A 1 -17.92 -42.39 67.55
CA MET A 1 -17.47 -41.57 68.70
C MET A 1 -17.12 -40.22 68.14
N ASP A 2 -17.91 -39.24 68.55
CA ASP A 2 -17.88 -37.85 68.13
C ASP A 2 -16.55 -37.14 68.43
N ASN A 3 -16.24 -36.11 67.65
CA ASN A 3 -16.16 -34.77 68.23
C ASN A 3 -16.25 -33.69 67.15
N SER A 4 -17.33 -32.94 67.26
CA SER A 4 -17.69 -31.72 66.55
C SER A 4 -16.84 -30.51 66.92
N SER A 5 -16.50 -29.67 65.94
CA SER A 5 -16.59 -28.20 65.90
C SER A 5 -15.48 -27.66 64.96
N LEU A 6 -15.81 -27.11 63.79
CA LEU A 6 -16.35 -25.75 63.56
C LEU A 6 -15.55 -24.66 64.27
N ILE A 7 -14.82 -23.83 63.51
CA ILE A 7 -14.98 -22.34 63.44
C ILE A 7 -13.68 -21.69 62.89
N HIS A 8 -13.87 -21.06 61.72
CA HIS A 8 -13.33 -19.78 61.23
C HIS A 8 -11.83 -19.42 61.22
N ASN A 9 -11.44 -19.04 59.98
CA ASN A 9 -10.69 -17.85 59.58
C ASN A 9 -9.32 -17.61 60.26
N SER A 10 -8.25 -17.45 59.50
CA SER A 10 -8.08 -16.23 58.70
C SER A 10 -6.97 -16.38 57.65
N PHE A 11 -7.23 -15.79 56.49
CA PHE A 11 -6.29 -15.51 55.41
C PHE A 11 -4.92 -15.00 55.90
N GLN A 12 -3.85 -15.69 55.52
CA GLN A 12 -2.54 -15.05 55.33
C GLN A 12 -2.15 -15.14 53.86
N ILE A 13 -2.29 -14.00 53.18
CA ILE A 13 -1.78 -13.73 51.84
C ILE A 13 -0.26 -13.72 51.94
N TYR A 14 0.41 -14.62 51.23
CA TYR A 14 1.86 -14.55 51.03
C TYR A 14 2.19 -13.28 50.23
N GLN A 15 2.86 -12.33 50.89
CA GLN A 15 3.40 -11.12 50.29
C GLN A 15 4.43 -11.46 49.21
N LEU A 16 4.12 -11.12 47.96
CA LEU A 16 5.06 -11.11 46.83
C LEU A 16 6.09 -9.98 47.03
N PRO A 17 7.35 -10.14 46.59
CA PRO A 17 8.36 -9.10 46.71
C PRO A 17 7.92 -7.88 45.91
N SER A 18 7.85 -6.73 46.56
CA SER A 18 7.55 -5.45 45.93
C SER A 18 8.66 -5.11 44.93
N TRP A 19 8.38 -5.31 43.64
CA TRP A 19 9.13 -4.69 42.55
C TRP A 19 8.84 -3.18 42.53
N ASN A 20 9.41 -2.46 43.48
CA ASN A 20 9.40 -1.01 43.50
C ASN A 20 10.83 -0.50 43.62
N LYS A 21 11.59 -0.68 42.53
CA LYS A 21 12.81 0.07 42.28
C LYS A 21 12.60 0.76 40.95
N SER A 22 12.03 1.96 41.00
CA SER A 22 12.05 2.88 39.87
C SER A 22 13.53 3.16 39.61
N HIS A 23 14.10 2.52 38.60
CA HIS A 23 15.39 2.93 38.08
C HIS A 23 15.12 4.27 37.40
N ASP A 24 15.32 5.36 38.12
CA ASP A 24 15.42 6.69 37.52
C ASP A 24 16.65 6.65 36.60
N ILE A 25 16.41 6.40 35.32
CA ILE A 25 17.45 6.43 34.31
C ILE A 25 17.76 7.91 34.09
N ASP A 26 18.80 8.40 34.76
CA ASP A 26 19.25 9.79 34.65
C ASP A 26 19.47 10.16 33.18
N PHE A 27 18.89 11.28 32.75
CA PHE A 27 18.97 11.75 31.36
C PHE A 27 20.42 11.89 30.88
N SER A 28 21.35 12.20 31.78
CA SER A 28 22.80 12.24 31.53
C SER A 28 23.39 10.87 31.16
N THR A 29 22.92 9.78 31.79
CA THR A 29 23.36 8.42 31.48
C THR A 29 22.83 7.94 30.11
N LEU A 30 21.63 8.36 29.72
CA LEU A 30 21.10 8.13 28.37
C LEU A 30 21.87 8.92 27.30
N LEU A 31 22.24 10.17 27.61
CA LEU A 31 22.99 11.03 26.69
C LEU A 31 24.39 10.48 26.37
N ILE A 32 25.03 9.84 27.35
CA ILE A 32 26.39 9.29 27.22
C ILE A 32 26.39 7.85 26.69
N SER A 33 25.36 7.06 26.96
CA SER A 33 25.28 5.65 26.54
C SER A 33 24.79 5.43 25.11
N LEU A 34 24.10 6.39 24.49
CA LEU A 34 23.63 6.33 23.10
C LEU A 34 24.72 6.53 22.01
N PRO A 35 25.70 7.45 22.13
CA PRO A 35 26.66 7.71 21.06
C PRO A 35 27.65 6.56 20.82
N LEU A 36 28.05 5.82 21.86
CA LEU A 36 29.00 4.71 21.74
C LEU A 36 28.48 3.55 20.85
N PRO A 37 27.26 3.00 21.06
CA PRO A 37 26.70 1.98 20.19
C PRO A 37 26.37 2.51 18.80
N LEU A 38 26.00 3.79 18.67
CA LEU A 38 25.78 4.42 17.36
C LEU A 38 27.09 4.51 16.55
N LEU A 39 28.18 4.92 17.19
CA LEU A 39 29.52 4.96 16.59
C LEU A 39 29.97 3.56 16.18
N LEU A 40 29.82 2.57 17.06
CA LEU A 40 30.13 1.17 16.77
C LEU A 40 29.33 0.67 15.56
N LEU A 41 28.04 0.98 15.49
CA LEU A 41 27.16 0.61 14.38
C LEU A 41 27.59 1.26 13.06
N VAL A 42 28.00 2.53 13.08
CA VAL A 42 28.55 3.23 11.90
C VAL A 42 29.86 2.61 11.43
N VAL A 43 30.77 2.30 12.36
CA VAL A 43 32.06 1.65 12.04
C VAL A 43 31.82 0.27 11.44
N VAL A 44 30.99 -0.57 12.06
CA VAL A 44 30.65 -1.90 11.54
C VAL A 44 29.96 -1.81 10.17
N ALA A 45 29.08 -0.82 9.96
CA ALA A 45 28.44 -0.60 8.67
C ALA A 45 29.43 -0.19 7.57
N LYS A 46 30.43 0.64 7.89
CA LYS A 46 31.51 1.03 6.98
C LYS A 46 32.43 -0.15 6.66
N LEU A 47 32.77 -0.97 7.65
CA LEU A 47 33.62 -2.16 7.48
C LEU A 47 32.92 -3.24 6.63
N LYS A 48 31.62 -3.47 6.83
CA LYS A 48 30.83 -4.38 5.98
C LYS A 48 30.60 -3.84 4.57
N GLY A 49 30.60 -2.51 4.40
CA GLY A 49 30.45 -1.84 3.10
C GLY A 49 31.64 -2.02 2.16
N ASN A 50 32.78 -2.51 2.65
CA ASN A 50 34.04 -2.66 1.90
C ASN A 50 34.32 -4.08 1.40
N VAL A 51 33.35 -5.00 1.47
CA VAL A 51 33.49 -6.30 0.82
C VAL A 51 33.37 -6.09 -0.69
N THR A 52 34.52 -6.07 -1.34
CA THR A 52 34.76 -5.91 -2.76
C THR A 52 33.87 -6.81 -3.62
N THR A 53 32.89 -6.24 -4.31
CA THR A 53 32.25 -6.94 -5.43
C THR A 53 33.04 -6.65 -6.70
N ARG A 54 34.02 -7.52 -6.97
CA ARG A 54 34.68 -7.64 -8.27
C ARG A 54 33.62 -7.88 -9.37
N ASN A 55 33.71 -7.15 -10.48
CA ASN A 55 32.99 -7.33 -11.76
C ASN A 55 31.49 -6.98 -11.86
N LYS A 56 30.93 -6.08 -11.03
CA LYS A 56 29.57 -5.56 -11.29
C LYS A 56 29.63 -4.28 -12.13
N PRO A 57 28.77 -4.13 -13.16
CA PRO A 57 28.66 -2.89 -13.90
C PRO A 57 28.31 -1.75 -12.93
N PRO A 58 28.81 -0.52 -13.18
CA PRO A 58 28.53 0.62 -12.33
C PRO A 58 27.02 0.87 -12.26
N LEU A 59 26.54 1.21 -11.07
CA LEU A 59 25.17 1.66 -10.91
C LEU A 59 24.98 3.03 -11.58
N PRO A 60 23.74 3.38 -11.97
CA PRO A 60 23.43 4.74 -12.40
C PRO A 60 23.84 5.76 -11.33
N PRO A 61 24.14 7.01 -11.73
CA PRO A 61 24.54 8.06 -10.81
C PRO A 61 23.46 8.33 -9.75
N GLY A 62 23.86 8.82 -8.58
CA GLY A 62 22.91 9.04 -7.49
C GLY A 62 23.52 9.80 -6.32
N PRO A 63 22.67 10.30 -5.40
CA PRO A 63 23.12 11.00 -4.21
C PRO A 63 23.90 10.05 -3.29
N THR A 64 24.91 10.59 -2.61
CA THR A 64 25.72 9.84 -1.65
C THR A 64 24.83 9.36 -0.49
N PRO A 65 24.65 8.04 -0.30
CA PRO A 65 23.75 7.52 0.73
C PRO A 65 24.36 7.59 2.13
N TRP A 66 23.52 7.84 3.15
CA TRP A 66 23.93 7.71 4.55
C TRP A 66 24.23 6.23 4.89
N PRO A 67 25.14 5.97 5.87
CA PRO A 67 25.36 4.63 6.38
C PRO A 67 24.04 4.01 6.88
N VAL A 68 23.78 2.74 6.53
CA VAL A 68 22.61 1.94 6.95
C VAL A 68 21.26 2.40 6.37
N ILE A 69 20.88 3.66 6.56
CA ILE A 69 19.56 4.22 6.20
C ILE A 69 19.45 4.72 4.75
N GLY A 70 20.58 4.94 4.07
CA GLY A 70 20.57 5.44 2.69
C GLY A 70 20.05 6.88 2.61
N ASN A 71 19.19 7.17 1.63
CA ASN A 71 18.61 8.49 1.39
C ASN A 71 17.17 8.61 1.94
N LEU A 72 16.81 7.78 2.93
CA LEU A 72 15.49 7.83 3.57
C LEU A 72 15.21 9.15 4.30
N PRO A 73 16.16 9.74 5.05
CA PRO A 73 15.93 11.03 5.71
C PRO A 73 15.56 12.14 4.72
N GLU A 74 16.27 12.24 3.61
CA GLU A 74 16.03 13.21 2.54
C GLU A 74 14.65 13.01 1.93
N LEU A 75 14.23 11.76 1.73
CA LEU A 75 12.91 11.39 1.21
C LEU A 75 11.78 11.85 2.14
N TRP A 76 11.99 11.78 3.45
CA TRP A 76 11.00 12.12 4.46
C TRP A 76 10.85 13.62 4.66
N GLN A 77 11.97 14.35 4.60
CA GLN A 77 12.00 15.81 4.72
C GLN A 77 11.42 16.49 3.47
N ASN A 78 11.65 15.92 2.28
CA ASN A 78 11.27 16.56 1.03
C ASN A 78 9.97 15.97 0.45
N LYS A 79 8.83 16.59 0.77
CA LYS A 79 7.51 16.24 0.23
C LYS A 79 6.98 17.32 -0.74
N PRO A 80 6.36 16.94 -1.87
CA PRO A 80 6.13 15.57 -2.33
C PRO A 80 7.39 14.95 -2.94
N THR A 81 7.63 13.69 -2.59
CA THR A 81 8.86 12.95 -2.92
C THR A 81 9.22 12.97 -4.41
N PHE A 82 8.23 12.87 -5.31
CA PHE A 82 8.49 12.88 -6.75
C PHE A 82 9.11 14.19 -7.25
N ARG A 83 8.76 15.35 -6.64
CA ARG A 83 9.33 16.64 -7.04
C ARG A 83 10.78 16.76 -6.61
N TRP A 84 11.10 16.28 -5.42
CA TRP A 84 12.47 16.23 -4.93
C TRP A 84 13.36 15.37 -5.82
N ILE A 85 12.90 14.17 -6.19
CA ILE A 85 13.63 13.27 -7.10
C ILE A 85 13.86 13.95 -8.45
N LEU A 86 12.84 14.59 -9.03
CA LEU A 86 12.98 15.31 -10.29
C LEU A 86 13.98 16.48 -10.19
N GLY A 87 13.97 17.22 -9.08
CA GLY A 87 14.95 18.28 -8.81
C GLY A 87 16.37 17.74 -8.71
N LEU A 88 16.55 16.64 -7.97
CA LEU A 88 17.84 15.96 -7.81
C LEU A 88 18.38 15.45 -9.16
N MET A 89 17.54 14.83 -9.99
CA MET A 89 17.95 14.35 -11.32
C MET A 89 18.35 15.51 -12.25
N LYS A 90 17.66 16.66 -12.16
CA LYS A 90 18.04 17.88 -12.87
C LYS A 90 19.39 18.44 -12.40
N GLN A 91 19.63 18.45 -11.08
CA GLN A 91 20.91 18.89 -10.52
C GLN A 91 22.07 18.00 -10.93
N LEU A 92 21.84 16.68 -11.01
CA LEU A 92 22.83 15.71 -11.46
C LEU A 92 23.03 15.73 -12.98
N GLY A 93 22.13 16.36 -13.75
CA GLY A 93 22.19 16.38 -15.21
C GLY A 93 21.95 15.01 -15.85
N THR A 94 21.12 14.16 -15.24
CA THR A 94 20.97 12.74 -15.63
C THR A 94 19.51 12.35 -15.80
N ASP A 95 19.22 11.55 -16.83
CA ASP A 95 17.88 11.00 -17.05
C ASP A 95 17.62 9.64 -16.39
N ILE A 96 18.65 9.09 -15.75
CA ILE A 96 18.60 7.86 -14.96
C ILE A 96 19.40 8.05 -13.68
N ALA A 97 18.78 7.80 -12.53
CA ALA A 97 19.43 7.94 -11.24
C ALA A 97 19.11 6.78 -10.30
N CYS A 98 20.06 6.40 -9.45
CA CYS A 98 19.90 5.36 -8.45
C CYS A 98 19.92 5.95 -7.03
N ILE A 99 18.80 5.85 -6.32
CA ILE A 99 18.69 6.28 -4.93
C ILE A 99 18.60 5.05 -4.04
N ARG A 100 19.52 4.94 -3.08
CA ARG A 100 19.49 3.87 -2.08
C ARG A 100 18.52 4.23 -0.96
N LEU A 101 17.53 3.38 -0.70
CA LEU A 101 16.60 3.47 0.43
C LEU A 101 16.88 2.28 1.38
N ALA A 102 17.53 2.55 2.51
CA ALA A 102 18.08 1.52 3.40
C ALA A 102 18.91 0.45 2.64
N ASN A 103 18.41 -0.78 2.55
CA ASN A 103 19.06 -1.90 1.87
C ASN A 103 18.57 -2.14 0.43
N THR A 104 17.78 -1.22 -0.14
CA THR A 104 17.20 -1.37 -1.47
C THR A 104 17.64 -0.24 -2.40
N HIS A 105 18.03 -0.58 -3.62
CA HIS A 105 18.30 0.39 -4.66
C HIS A 105 17.03 0.65 -5.48
N VAL A 106 16.68 1.93 -5.63
CA VAL A 106 15.54 2.37 -6.45
C VAL A 106 16.08 3.20 -7.60
N VAL A 107 15.80 2.75 -8.82
CA VAL A 107 16.21 3.45 -10.04
C VAL A 107 15.05 4.31 -10.54
N PHE A 108 15.33 5.57 -10.76
CA PHE A 108 14.42 6.57 -11.31
C PHE A 108 14.81 6.89 -12.75
N VAL A 109 13.81 7.05 -13.61
CA VAL A 109 13.99 7.35 -15.02
C VAL A 109 13.04 8.46 -15.44
N THR A 110 13.56 9.46 -16.14
CA THR A 110 12.79 10.57 -16.73
C THR A 110 12.72 10.52 -18.24
N SER A 111 13.71 9.90 -18.92
CA SER A 111 13.75 9.79 -20.38
C SER A 111 12.74 8.76 -20.92
N PRO A 112 11.95 9.11 -21.96
CA PRO A 112 11.05 8.18 -22.63
C PRO A 112 11.80 7.08 -23.39
N GLU A 113 13.01 7.36 -23.89
CA GLU A 113 13.85 6.37 -24.59
C GLU A 113 14.26 5.25 -23.63
N ILE A 114 14.74 5.61 -22.43
CA ILE A 114 15.10 4.64 -21.39
C ILE A 114 13.84 3.92 -20.88
N ALA A 115 12.72 4.65 -20.70
CA ALA A 115 11.43 4.06 -20.34
C ALA A 115 10.99 2.95 -21.28
N ARG A 116 11.18 3.13 -22.58
CA ARG A 116 10.85 2.12 -23.60
C ARG A 116 11.71 0.86 -23.47
N GLU A 117 12.99 0.98 -23.10
CA GLU A 117 13.87 -0.18 -22.95
C GLU A 117 13.37 -1.11 -21.83
N PHE A 118 13.00 -0.60 -20.66
CA PHE A 118 12.53 -1.48 -19.56
C PHE A 118 11.02 -1.77 -19.57
N LEU A 119 10.16 -0.89 -20.09
CA LEU A 119 8.70 -1.12 -20.12
C LEU A 119 8.23 -1.90 -21.35
N LYS A 120 9.03 -1.99 -22.42
CA LYS A 120 8.63 -2.66 -23.67
C LYS A 120 9.62 -3.73 -24.10
N LYS A 121 10.91 -3.40 -24.22
CA LYS A 121 11.91 -4.33 -24.76
C LYS A 121 12.32 -5.41 -23.75
N HIS A 122 12.46 -5.03 -22.48
CA HIS A 122 12.81 -5.90 -21.37
C HIS A 122 11.69 -6.02 -20.34
N ASP A 123 10.44 -5.86 -20.78
CA ASP A 123 9.26 -5.83 -19.90
C ASP A 123 9.15 -7.08 -19.02
N SER A 124 9.42 -8.26 -19.57
CA SER A 124 9.39 -9.54 -18.85
C SER A 124 10.34 -9.60 -17.65
N VAL A 125 11.49 -8.93 -17.72
CA VAL A 125 12.49 -8.86 -16.63
C VAL A 125 12.04 -7.88 -15.55
N PHE A 126 11.49 -6.73 -15.95
CA PHE A 126 11.08 -5.65 -15.04
C PHE A 126 9.59 -5.69 -14.64
N ALA A 127 8.84 -6.70 -15.09
CA ALA A 127 7.41 -6.81 -14.81
C ALA A 127 7.11 -7.13 -13.34
N SER A 128 8.05 -7.76 -12.65
CA SER A 128 7.90 -8.13 -11.24
C SER A 128 7.83 -6.90 -10.34
N ARG A 129 7.10 -7.02 -9.23
CA ARG A 129 6.98 -5.99 -8.19
C ARG A 129 7.68 -6.49 -6.91
N PRO A 130 8.41 -5.62 -6.20
CA PRO A 130 9.05 -6.01 -4.95
C PRO A 130 7.99 -6.46 -3.94
N LYS A 131 8.18 -7.65 -3.36
CA LYS A 131 7.35 -8.14 -2.27
C LYS A 131 7.75 -7.42 -0.98
N THR A 132 6.90 -6.54 -0.50
CA THR A 132 7.05 -5.90 0.81
C THR A 132 5.96 -6.38 1.76
N MET A 133 6.19 -6.35 3.08
CA MET A 133 5.16 -6.66 4.07
C MET A 133 3.88 -5.84 3.83
N ALA A 134 4.03 -4.55 3.49
CA ALA A 134 2.90 -3.69 3.13
C ALA A 134 2.12 -4.25 1.93
N THR A 135 2.78 -4.69 0.87
CA THR A 135 2.09 -5.32 -0.28
C THR A 135 1.42 -6.64 0.08
N GLU A 136 2.01 -7.44 0.97
CA GLU A 136 1.45 -8.72 1.40
C GLU A 136 0.17 -8.53 2.23
N TYR A 137 0.22 -7.63 3.22
CA TYR A 137 -0.95 -7.26 4.02
C TYR A 137 -2.03 -6.56 3.18
N ALA A 138 -1.65 -5.62 2.31
CA ALA A 138 -2.60 -4.91 1.46
C ALA A 138 -3.29 -5.84 0.45
N THR A 139 -2.59 -6.87 -0.01
CA THR A 139 -3.15 -7.86 -0.95
C THR A 139 -3.88 -9.01 -0.28
N ARG A 140 -3.86 -9.09 1.07
CA ARG A 140 -4.36 -10.24 1.85
C ARG A 140 -3.86 -11.57 1.28
N GLY A 141 -2.54 -11.67 1.05
CA GLY A 141 -1.94 -12.85 0.42
C GLY A 141 -2.24 -12.95 -1.08
N PHE A 142 -2.01 -11.86 -1.83
CA PHE A 142 -1.99 -11.86 -3.30
C PHE A 142 -3.36 -12.00 -4.02
N LEU A 143 -4.45 -11.55 -3.38
CA LEU A 143 -5.79 -11.51 -3.99
C LEU A 143 -6.08 -10.24 -4.83
N SER A 144 -5.15 -9.28 -4.90
CA SER A 144 -5.30 -8.01 -5.64
C SER A 144 -4.32 -7.92 -6.83
N THR A 145 -4.81 -7.79 -8.06
CA THR A 145 -3.96 -7.82 -9.28
C THR A 145 -2.94 -6.68 -9.38
N ALA A 146 -3.13 -5.59 -8.65
CA ALA A 146 -2.25 -4.42 -8.74
C ALA A 146 -0.89 -4.62 -8.09
N LEU A 147 -0.79 -5.47 -7.06
CA LEU A 147 0.39 -5.63 -6.21
C LEU A 147 0.91 -7.08 -6.16
N VAL A 148 0.31 -7.97 -6.96
CA VAL A 148 0.74 -9.37 -7.06
C VAL A 148 2.00 -9.46 -7.94
N PRO A 149 3.04 -10.20 -7.51
CA PRO A 149 4.21 -10.47 -8.32
C PRO A 149 3.85 -11.05 -9.69
N TRP A 150 4.69 -10.80 -10.69
CA TRP A 150 4.49 -11.37 -12.00
C TRP A 150 4.49 -12.90 -11.94
N GLY A 151 3.53 -13.54 -12.62
CA GLY A 151 3.35 -14.99 -12.63
C GLY A 151 2.00 -15.41 -13.21
N ASP A 152 1.74 -16.71 -13.28
CA ASP A 152 0.53 -17.25 -13.92
C ASP A 152 -0.77 -16.80 -13.23
N GLN A 153 -0.75 -16.68 -11.91
CA GLN A 153 -1.88 -16.14 -11.16
C GLN A 153 -2.22 -14.72 -11.59
N TRP A 154 -1.19 -13.86 -11.69
CA TRP A 154 -1.37 -12.48 -12.13
C TRP A 154 -1.87 -12.42 -13.58
N LYS A 155 -1.30 -13.23 -14.49
CA LYS A 155 -1.72 -13.29 -15.90
C LYS A 155 -3.18 -13.71 -16.04
N LYS A 156 -3.58 -14.77 -15.33
CA LYS A 156 -4.97 -15.25 -15.29
C LYS A 156 -5.92 -14.16 -14.78
N MET A 157 -5.55 -13.47 -13.71
CA MET A 157 -6.40 -12.45 -13.11
C MET A 157 -6.52 -11.20 -13.99
N ARG A 158 -5.41 -10.74 -14.60
CA ARG A 158 -5.44 -9.67 -15.61
C ARG A 158 -6.34 -10.03 -16.79
N LYS A 159 -6.25 -11.27 -17.30
CA LYS A 159 -7.13 -11.76 -18.38
C LYS A 159 -8.60 -11.70 -17.96
N VAL A 160 -8.95 -12.14 -16.75
CA VAL A 160 -10.32 -12.08 -16.25
C VAL A 160 -10.83 -10.63 -16.19
N ILE A 161 -10.02 -9.70 -15.66
CA ILE A 161 -10.39 -8.26 -15.60
C ILE A 161 -10.59 -7.71 -17.01
N ALA A 162 -9.63 -7.93 -17.91
CA ALA A 162 -9.67 -7.45 -19.29
C ALA A 162 -10.94 -7.94 -20.02
N CYS A 163 -11.21 -9.24 -19.95
CA CYS A 163 -12.32 -9.84 -20.69
C CYS A 163 -13.69 -9.55 -20.08
N ASN A 164 -13.81 -9.47 -18.75
CA ASN A 164 -15.11 -9.46 -18.06
C ASN A 164 -15.49 -8.13 -17.41
N VAL A 165 -14.50 -7.29 -17.07
CA VAL A 165 -14.71 -6.06 -16.30
C VAL A 165 -14.54 -4.83 -17.19
N ILE A 166 -13.37 -4.68 -17.83
CA ILE A 166 -13.02 -3.49 -18.62
C ILE A 166 -13.25 -3.67 -20.14
N ASN A 167 -13.95 -4.72 -20.53
CA ASN A 167 -14.26 -5.01 -21.93
C ASN A 167 -15.08 -3.86 -22.57
N PRO A 168 -14.69 -3.33 -23.75
CA PRO A 168 -15.40 -2.24 -24.42
C PRO A 168 -16.91 -2.47 -24.57
N ALA A 169 -17.33 -3.69 -24.92
CA ALA A 169 -18.75 -4.03 -25.05
C ALA A 169 -19.50 -3.90 -23.72
N ARG A 170 -18.85 -4.28 -22.61
CA ARG A 170 -19.41 -4.10 -21.26
C ARG A 170 -19.47 -2.64 -20.88
N VAL A 171 -18.42 -1.86 -21.14
CA VAL A 171 -18.39 -0.42 -20.87
C VAL A 171 -19.49 0.33 -21.63
N LYS A 172 -19.74 -0.06 -22.89
CA LYS A 172 -20.85 0.46 -23.70
C LYS A 172 -22.22 0.08 -23.13
N ARG A 173 -22.43 -1.19 -22.76
CA ARG A 173 -23.70 -1.65 -22.15
C ARG A 173 -24.01 -0.93 -20.82
N LEU A 174 -22.98 -0.61 -20.05
CA LEU A 174 -23.09 0.09 -18.76
C LEU A 174 -23.15 1.62 -18.89
N LEU A 175 -23.28 2.16 -20.11
CA LEU A 175 -23.38 3.60 -20.33
C LEU A 175 -24.53 4.22 -19.52
N HIS A 176 -25.73 3.65 -19.59
CA HIS A 176 -26.90 4.17 -18.86
C HIS A 176 -26.63 4.31 -17.35
N LYS A 177 -25.98 3.33 -16.72
CA LYS A 177 -25.64 3.37 -15.29
C LYS A 177 -24.64 4.48 -14.96
N ARG A 178 -23.71 4.76 -15.88
CA ARG A 178 -22.74 5.85 -15.70
C ARG A 178 -23.40 7.21 -15.89
N THR A 179 -24.28 7.35 -16.88
CA THR A 179 -25.08 8.57 -17.08
C THR A 179 -25.92 8.86 -15.85
N GLU A 180 -26.62 7.87 -15.31
CA GLU A 180 -27.43 8.06 -14.11
C GLU A 180 -26.61 8.46 -12.87
N GLU A 181 -25.41 7.92 -12.70
CA GLU A 181 -24.50 8.37 -11.63
C GLU A 181 -23.96 9.78 -11.87
N ALA A 182 -23.77 10.18 -13.14
CA ALA A 182 -23.38 11.55 -13.47
C ALA A 182 -24.52 12.53 -13.14
N ASP A 183 -25.77 12.18 -13.43
CA ASP A 183 -26.94 12.97 -13.06
C ASP A 183 -27.06 13.10 -11.53
N ASN A 184 -26.87 11.99 -10.80
CA ASN A 184 -26.86 11.99 -9.33
C ASN A 184 -25.73 12.86 -8.77
N PHE A 185 -24.56 12.84 -9.41
CA PHE A 185 -23.45 13.72 -9.04
C PHE A 185 -23.80 15.19 -9.26
N GLY A 186 -24.43 15.54 -10.39
CA GLY A 186 -24.92 16.89 -10.66
C GLY A 186 -25.92 17.37 -9.60
N ARG A 187 -26.89 16.52 -9.24
CA ARG A 187 -27.84 16.82 -8.15
C ARG A 187 -27.15 17.00 -6.80
N PHE A 188 -26.17 16.16 -6.49
CA PHE A 188 -25.38 16.28 -5.26
C PHE A 188 -24.64 17.62 -5.19
N ILE A 189 -23.98 18.03 -6.28
CA ILE A 189 -23.28 19.32 -6.38
C ILE A 189 -24.28 20.47 -6.23
N TYR A 190 -25.41 20.43 -6.94
CA TYR A 190 -26.45 21.45 -6.85
C TYR A 190 -26.96 21.65 -5.42
N ASN A 191 -27.29 20.55 -4.73
CA ASN A 191 -27.75 20.60 -3.34
C ASN A 191 -26.67 21.15 -2.39
N GLN A 192 -25.41 20.77 -2.62
CA GLN A 192 -24.29 21.29 -1.83
C GLN A 192 -24.04 22.78 -2.07
N CYS A 193 -24.28 23.30 -3.29
CA CYS A 193 -24.21 24.73 -3.58
C CYS A 193 -25.26 25.50 -2.78
N ILE A 194 -26.51 25.02 -2.78
CA ILE A 194 -27.61 25.67 -2.05
C ILE A 194 -27.33 25.68 -0.54
N ASN A 195 -26.87 24.56 0.00
CA ASN A 195 -26.71 24.41 1.45
C ASN A 195 -25.43 25.06 2.02
N ASN A 196 -24.41 25.31 1.19
CA ASN A 196 -23.10 25.81 1.63
C ASN A 196 -22.70 27.15 0.97
N ASN A 197 -23.65 28.02 0.65
CA ASN A 197 -23.40 29.33 0.02
C ASN A 197 -22.50 29.24 -1.24
N GLY A 198 -22.66 28.19 -2.04
CA GLY A 198 -21.88 27.97 -3.27
C GLY A 198 -20.47 27.42 -3.07
N VAL A 199 -20.00 27.15 -1.85
CA VAL A 199 -18.66 26.60 -1.59
C VAL A 199 -18.69 25.07 -1.55
N ILE A 200 -17.92 24.41 -2.42
CA ILE A 200 -17.87 22.95 -2.51
C ILE A 200 -16.44 22.42 -2.48
N ASN A 201 -16.24 21.35 -1.71
CA ASN A 201 -15.02 20.55 -1.76
C ASN A 201 -15.03 19.61 -2.98
N VAL A 202 -14.49 20.08 -4.11
CA VAL A 202 -14.41 19.32 -5.37
C VAL A 202 -13.66 17.99 -5.20
N ARG A 203 -12.61 17.96 -4.36
CA ARG A 203 -11.84 16.74 -4.11
C ARG A 203 -12.71 15.65 -3.49
N ALA A 204 -13.48 15.99 -2.46
CA ALA A 204 -14.38 15.05 -1.80
C ALA A 204 -15.48 14.58 -2.75
N ALA A 205 -16.11 15.52 -3.46
CA ALA A 205 -17.21 15.24 -4.38
C ALA A 205 -16.79 14.31 -5.53
N THR A 206 -15.69 14.61 -6.22
CA THR A 206 -15.19 13.80 -7.34
C THR A 206 -14.73 12.41 -6.88
N ARG A 207 -14.15 12.30 -5.67
CA ARG A 207 -13.78 11.01 -5.07
C ARG A 207 -15.01 10.13 -4.83
N GLN A 208 -16.09 10.70 -4.28
CA GLN A 208 -17.34 9.98 -4.05
C GLN A 208 -17.96 9.52 -5.36
N TYR A 209 -18.01 10.40 -6.37
CA TYR A 209 -18.51 10.07 -7.70
C TYR A 209 -17.77 8.89 -8.33
N ALA A 210 -16.43 8.92 -8.34
CA ALA A 210 -15.62 7.84 -8.87
C ALA A 210 -15.91 6.49 -8.17
N GLY A 211 -16.02 6.50 -6.84
CA GLY A 211 -16.38 5.32 -6.04
C GLY A 211 -17.77 4.78 -6.38
N ASN A 212 -18.77 5.66 -6.49
CA ASN A 212 -20.15 5.30 -6.80
C ASN A 212 -20.29 4.71 -8.20
N VAL A 213 -19.64 5.30 -9.20
CA VAL A 213 -19.62 4.79 -10.58
C VAL A 213 -19.01 3.39 -10.63
N ILE A 214 -17.85 3.18 -10.00
CA ILE A 214 -17.21 1.85 -9.94
C ILE A 214 -18.13 0.84 -9.24
N ARG A 215 -18.70 1.21 -8.08
CA ARG A 215 -19.62 0.35 -7.33
C ARG A 215 -20.85 -0.03 -8.16
N ARG A 216 -21.41 0.90 -8.92
CA ARG A 216 -22.60 0.64 -9.74
C ARG A 216 -22.30 -0.23 -10.95
N MET A 217 -21.14 -0.03 -11.58
CA MET A 217 -20.69 -0.86 -12.71
C MET A 217 -20.31 -2.28 -12.30
N LEU A 218 -19.73 -2.45 -11.11
CA LEU A 218 -19.22 -3.75 -10.63
C LEU A 218 -20.23 -4.53 -9.81
N ILE A 219 -20.86 -3.92 -8.80
CA ILE A 219 -21.65 -4.66 -7.81
C ILE A 219 -23.11 -4.75 -8.24
N LYS A 220 -23.76 -3.63 -8.57
CA LYS A 220 -25.20 -3.63 -8.92
C LYS A 220 -25.49 -4.44 -10.19
N ASP A 221 -24.69 -4.28 -11.24
CA ASP A 221 -24.83 -5.07 -12.48
C ASP A 221 -24.60 -6.58 -12.25
N THR A 222 -23.67 -6.93 -11.38
CA THR A 222 -23.33 -8.33 -11.11
C THR A 222 -24.35 -8.98 -10.19
N LEU A 223 -24.95 -8.24 -9.25
CA LEU A 223 -26.08 -8.69 -8.42
C LEU A 223 -27.37 -8.84 -9.25
N GLU A 224 -27.67 -7.92 -10.15
CA GLU A 224 -28.79 -8.05 -11.09
C GLU A 224 -28.65 -9.30 -11.97
N LYS A 225 -27.42 -9.57 -12.44
CA LYS A 225 -27.11 -10.81 -13.15
C LYS A 225 -27.15 -12.05 -12.26
N ALA A 226 -26.71 -11.96 -11.01
CA ALA A 226 -26.75 -13.06 -10.06
C ALA A 226 -28.19 -13.47 -9.75
N LYS A 227 -29.07 -12.50 -9.49
CA LYS A 227 -30.51 -12.69 -9.30
C LYS A 227 -31.16 -13.33 -10.53
N LYS A 228 -30.78 -12.91 -11.74
CA LYS A 228 -31.22 -13.55 -12.99
C LYS A 228 -30.64 -14.96 -13.22
N MET A 229 -29.56 -15.31 -12.53
CA MET A 229 -28.87 -16.60 -12.64
C MET A 229 -29.20 -17.56 -11.48
N GLU A 230 -30.13 -17.23 -10.59
CA GLU A 230 -30.63 -18.17 -9.56
C GLU A 230 -31.30 -19.42 -10.16
N GLY A 231 -31.48 -19.48 -11.48
CA GLY A 231 -31.87 -20.69 -12.23
C GLY A 231 -30.75 -21.38 -13.04
N LEU A 232 -29.46 -21.12 -12.82
CA LEU A 232 -28.34 -21.67 -13.63
C LEU A 232 -27.19 -22.28 -12.83
N GLU A 233 -26.50 -23.27 -13.44
CA GLU A 233 -25.45 -24.13 -12.86
C GLU A 233 -24.44 -23.47 -11.90
N MET A 234 -24.11 -24.22 -10.84
CA MET A 234 -23.13 -23.89 -9.79
C MET A 234 -21.78 -23.38 -10.29
N LYS A 235 -21.32 -23.79 -11.48
CA LYS A 235 -20.04 -23.36 -12.06
C LYS A 235 -20.04 -21.87 -12.42
N LYS A 236 -21.15 -21.35 -12.98
CA LYS A 236 -21.31 -19.92 -13.28
C LYS A 236 -21.41 -19.09 -12.00
N LYS A 237 -22.11 -19.62 -10.98
CA LYS A 237 -22.23 -19.00 -9.64
C LYS A 237 -20.87 -18.85 -8.96
N ASN A 238 -20.01 -19.87 -9.05
CA ASN A 238 -18.66 -19.84 -8.48
C ASN A 238 -17.74 -18.83 -9.17
N THR A 239 -17.76 -18.74 -10.50
CA THR A 239 -16.99 -17.72 -11.23
C THR A 239 -17.47 -16.30 -10.91
N LEU A 240 -18.79 -16.09 -10.81
CA LEU A 240 -19.38 -14.81 -10.43
C LEU A 240 -18.99 -14.38 -9.01
N ASN A 241 -19.08 -15.30 -8.05
CA ASN A 241 -18.67 -15.06 -6.66
C ASN A 241 -17.18 -14.73 -6.54
N ARG A 242 -16.33 -15.33 -7.38
CA ARG A 242 -14.90 -15.02 -7.43
C ARG A 242 -14.64 -13.60 -7.97
N CYS A 243 -15.37 -13.17 -9.00
CA CYS A 243 -15.34 -11.80 -9.51
C CYS A 243 -15.89 -10.78 -8.49
N LEU A 244 -16.97 -11.12 -7.79
CA LEU A 244 -17.56 -10.29 -6.74
C LEU A 244 -16.59 -10.08 -5.59
N ARG A 245 -15.96 -11.16 -5.08
CA ARG A 245 -14.91 -11.05 -4.06
C ARG A 245 -13.79 -10.15 -4.52
N PHE A 246 -13.24 -10.37 -5.72
CA PHE A 246 -12.18 -9.53 -6.27
C PHE A 246 -12.57 -8.04 -6.37
N SER A 247 -13.78 -7.73 -6.86
CA SER A 247 -14.28 -6.35 -6.96
C SER A 247 -14.51 -5.69 -5.61
N SER A 248 -15.01 -6.45 -4.62
CA SER A 248 -15.24 -5.98 -3.26
C SER A 248 -13.94 -5.70 -2.51
N THR A 249 -12.87 -6.47 -2.75
CA THR A 249 -11.55 -6.21 -2.17
C THR A 249 -10.94 -4.94 -2.75
N LEU A 250 -11.09 -4.69 -4.06
CA LEU A 250 -10.62 -3.45 -4.68
C LEU A 250 -11.36 -2.23 -4.13
N THR A 251 -12.68 -2.30 -4.00
CA THR A 251 -13.47 -1.19 -3.44
C THR A 251 -13.20 -1.00 -1.95
N LEU A 252 -13.25 -2.03 -1.11
CA LEU A 252 -12.99 -1.91 0.33
C LEU A 252 -11.54 -1.49 0.64
N SER A 253 -10.57 -1.92 -0.17
CA SER A 253 -9.19 -1.43 -0.05
C SER A 253 -9.11 0.05 -0.43
N SER A 254 -9.78 0.48 -1.50
CA SER A 254 -9.86 1.91 -1.84
C SER A 254 -10.57 2.74 -0.77
N TYR A 255 -11.65 2.22 -0.16
CA TYR A 255 -12.36 2.89 0.94
C TYR A 255 -11.53 2.96 2.23
N ARG A 256 -10.82 1.89 2.61
CA ARG A 256 -9.99 1.88 3.83
C ARG A 256 -8.75 2.77 3.71
N THR A 257 -8.17 2.88 2.52
CA THR A 257 -7.13 3.87 2.24
C THR A 257 -7.70 5.29 2.07
N MET A 258 -8.98 5.44 1.69
CA MET A 258 -9.70 6.73 1.57
C MET A 258 -10.09 7.36 2.91
N CYS A 259 -10.34 6.58 3.97
CA CYS A 259 -10.74 7.11 5.28
C CYS A 259 -9.55 7.47 6.19
N LEU A 260 -8.32 7.10 5.82
CA LEU A 260 -7.11 7.26 6.64
C LEU A 260 -6.07 8.21 6.02
N GLY A 261 -6.46 9.08 5.07
CA GLY A 261 -5.54 10.03 4.43
C GLY A 261 -6.18 11.32 3.95
#